data_AF-A0A6A6HZX8-F1
#
_entry.id   AF-A0A6A6HZX8-F1
#
_cell.length_a   1.000
_cell.length_b   1.000
_cell.length_c   1.000
_cell.angle_alpha   90.00
_cell.angle_beta   90.00
_cell.angle_gamma   90.00
#
_symmetry.space_group_name_H-M   'P 1'
#
loop_
_entity.id
_entity.type
_entity.pdbx_description
1 polymer ?
#
loop_
_entity_poly.entity_id
_entity_poly.type
_entity_poly.pdbx_seq_one_letter_code
_entity_poly.pdbx_strand_id
1 'polypeptide(L)'
;MSHLLRRTVTTMASPRWKELSQYAACDLADALLKLDVPGAGFLPDITPMPHTSSSSGPPPSKILAPASTFLMIPKATPSFPNPAPLPKSAPEPNLKVSGPWSDYTERDSIVVISQPAGQSCAVVGGIMAARAKYLGAQGLVVDGRVRDLVSLAETGLPIWSRGTSIVGAGAETKFHAWNVPVRVGETTVEPGDIIMIDPFENGVVAVPKEKVEEVLELLPKLVGADEKMITTSLSSNSASRFSGFSASRCANPTLSCCSESTSSTLSRARAAILLDVLRPIVIGKKNAFRGSKRASASSSKRTSHSKGLVSTSSLPNRQPPRPPNSDEA
;
A
#
# COMPACT_ATOMS: atom_id res chain seq x y z
N MET A 1 -45.00 -12.49 38.41
CA MET A 1 -44.74 -12.96 37.02
C MET A 1 -43.83 -11.95 36.33
N SER A 2 -42.51 -12.03 36.59
CA SER A 2 -41.50 -11.16 35.97
C SER A 2 -40.65 -12.00 35.02
N HIS A 3 -41.02 -12.02 33.75
CA HIS A 3 -40.18 -12.64 32.72
C HIS A 3 -39.00 -11.73 32.39
N LEU A 4 -37.83 -12.10 32.90
CA LEU A 4 -36.54 -11.62 32.40
C LEU A 4 -36.39 -12.04 30.93
N LEU A 5 -36.44 -11.08 30.01
CA LEU A 5 -35.96 -11.25 28.64
C LEU A 5 -34.43 -11.22 28.67
N ARG A 6 -33.83 -12.40 28.77
CA ARG A 6 -32.39 -12.62 28.57
C ARG A 6 -32.10 -12.39 27.08
N ARG A 7 -31.63 -11.18 26.72
CA ARG A 7 -31.06 -10.92 25.39
C ARG A 7 -29.86 -11.85 25.21
N THR A 8 -30.02 -12.86 24.35
CA THR A 8 -28.91 -13.66 23.84
C THR A 8 -28.06 -12.74 22.97
N VAL A 9 -26.88 -12.37 23.46
CA VAL A 9 -25.82 -11.80 22.63
C VAL A 9 -25.33 -12.93 21.73
N THR A 10 -25.81 -12.98 20.50
CA THR A 10 -25.23 -13.84 19.47
C THR A 10 -23.82 -13.30 19.21
N THR A 11 -22.80 -14.01 19.71
CA THR A 11 -21.41 -13.76 19.38
C THR A 11 -21.26 -13.94 17.87
N MET A 12 -21.29 -12.85 17.08
CA MET A 12 -21.04 -12.93 15.65
C MET A 12 -19.63 -13.50 15.45
N ALA A 13 -19.54 -14.66 14.80
CA ALA A 13 -18.27 -15.23 14.40
C ALA A 13 -17.49 -14.19 13.59
N SER A 14 -16.17 -14.16 13.76
CA SER A 14 -15.32 -13.28 12.96
C SER A 14 -15.52 -13.57 11.47
N PRO A 15 -15.60 -12.55 10.60
CA PRO A 15 -15.72 -12.78 9.16
C PRO A 15 -14.59 -13.66 8.62
N ARG A 16 -14.92 -14.66 7.79
CA ARG A 16 -13.94 -15.62 7.24
C ARG A 16 -12.81 -14.97 6.46
N TRP A 17 -13.06 -13.84 5.79
CA TRP A 17 -12.00 -13.12 5.06
C TRP A 17 -10.81 -12.73 5.92
N LYS A 18 -10.94 -12.67 7.26
CA LYS A 18 -9.80 -12.44 8.16
C LYS A 18 -8.77 -13.57 8.11
N GLU A 19 -9.16 -14.79 7.73
CA GLU A 19 -8.25 -15.93 7.54
C GLU A 19 -7.20 -15.64 6.44
N LEU A 20 -7.53 -14.76 5.47
CA LEU A 20 -6.59 -14.35 4.42
C LEU A 20 -5.30 -13.73 4.98
N SER A 21 -5.31 -13.17 6.21
CA SER A 21 -4.11 -12.60 6.83
C SER A 21 -2.99 -13.60 7.08
N GLN A 22 -3.28 -14.90 7.02
CA GLN A 22 -2.29 -15.97 7.18
C GLN A 22 -1.38 -16.12 5.95
N TYR A 23 -1.82 -15.63 4.80
CA TYR A 23 -1.18 -15.79 3.49
C TYR A 23 -0.52 -14.50 3.04
N ALA A 24 0.51 -14.59 2.20
CA ALA A 24 1.18 -13.43 1.61
C ALA A 24 0.33 -12.84 0.46
N ALA A 25 0.52 -11.56 0.13
CA ALA A 25 -0.21 -10.95 -0.99
C ALA A 25 0.02 -11.67 -2.33
N CYS A 26 1.22 -12.25 -2.54
CA CYS A 26 1.53 -13.06 -3.72
C CYS A 26 0.71 -14.36 -3.79
N ASP A 27 0.51 -15.07 -2.67
CA ASP A 27 -0.34 -16.26 -2.61
C ASP A 27 -1.79 -15.95 -3.03
N LEU A 28 -2.31 -14.80 -2.56
CA LEU A 28 -3.64 -14.31 -2.93
C LEU A 28 -3.73 -14.01 -4.42
N ALA A 29 -2.72 -13.33 -4.98
CA ALA A 29 -2.68 -13.03 -6.40
C ALA A 29 -2.64 -14.31 -7.26
N ASP A 30 -1.86 -15.32 -6.86
CA ASP A 30 -1.81 -16.62 -7.56
C ASP A 30 -3.15 -17.37 -7.50
N ALA A 31 -3.84 -17.33 -6.35
CA ALA A 31 -5.18 -17.88 -6.22
C ALA A 31 -6.19 -17.16 -7.13
N LEU A 32 -6.18 -15.83 -7.12
CA LEU A 32 -7.06 -15.00 -7.96
C LEU A 32 -6.77 -15.19 -9.45
N LEU A 33 -5.51 -15.33 -9.83
CA LEU A 33 -5.09 -15.64 -11.20
C LEU A 33 -5.64 -17.00 -11.66
N LYS A 34 -5.63 -18.02 -10.78
CA LYS A 34 -6.24 -19.33 -11.08
C LYS A 34 -7.76 -19.30 -11.16
N LEU A 35 -8.39 -18.31 -10.55
CA LEU A 35 -9.84 -18.07 -10.63
C LEU A 35 -10.20 -17.13 -11.80
N ASP A 36 -9.25 -16.80 -12.68
CA ASP A 36 -9.40 -15.90 -13.82
C ASP A 36 -9.92 -14.50 -13.44
N VAL A 37 -9.59 -14.03 -12.23
CA VAL A 37 -9.95 -12.68 -11.78
C VAL A 37 -9.08 -11.64 -12.52
N PRO A 38 -9.68 -10.61 -13.16
CA PRO A 38 -8.93 -9.59 -13.88
C PRO A 38 -7.85 -8.92 -13.02
N GLY A 39 -6.65 -8.78 -13.58
CA GLY A 39 -5.51 -8.19 -12.88
C GLY A 39 -4.97 -9.00 -11.69
N ALA A 40 -5.49 -10.23 -11.47
CA ALA A 40 -5.18 -11.06 -10.29
C ALA A 40 -5.40 -10.32 -8.96
N GLY A 41 -6.30 -9.32 -8.94
CA GLY A 41 -6.54 -8.44 -7.79
C GLY A 41 -5.39 -7.48 -7.47
N PHE A 42 -4.27 -7.52 -8.20
CA PHE A 42 -3.10 -6.70 -7.90
C PHE A 42 -3.35 -5.22 -8.21
N LEU A 43 -2.96 -4.33 -7.30
CA LEU A 43 -3.01 -2.88 -7.49
C LEU A 43 -1.60 -2.36 -7.82
N PRO A 44 -1.24 -2.21 -9.11
CA PRO A 44 0.13 -1.94 -9.52
C PRO A 44 0.61 -0.52 -9.17
N ASP A 45 1.92 -0.42 -8.90
CA ASP A 45 2.69 0.79 -8.60
C ASP A 45 2.21 1.58 -7.36
N ILE A 46 1.45 0.94 -6.48
CA ILE A 46 1.06 1.52 -5.20
C ILE A 46 2.13 1.16 -4.17
N THR A 47 2.83 2.17 -3.64
CA THR A 47 3.99 2.00 -2.75
C THR A 47 3.77 2.67 -1.40
N PRO A 48 4.36 2.15 -0.30
CA PRO A 48 4.24 2.76 1.02
C PRO A 48 4.90 4.14 1.04
N MET A 49 4.26 5.11 1.69
CA MET A 49 4.86 6.44 1.80
C MET A 49 6.00 6.48 2.82
N PRO A 50 7.18 7.04 2.47
CA PRO A 50 8.46 6.82 3.17
C PRO A 50 8.51 7.27 4.63
N HIS A 51 7.57 8.09 5.09
CA HIS A 51 7.47 8.50 6.51
C HIS A 51 6.37 7.77 7.28
N THR A 52 5.45 7.09 6.60
CA THR A 52 4.45 6.22 7.27
C THR A 52 5.05 4.90 7.75
N SER A 53 6.18 4.48 7.18
CA SER A 53 6.89 3.24 7.53
C SER A 53 7.99 3.40 8.58
N SER A 54 8.46 4.63 8.86
CA SER A 54 9.64 4.89 9.69
C SER A 54 9.37 5.64 11.00
N SER A 55 8.11 5.86 11.37
CA SER A 55 7.79 6.43 12.68
C SER A 55 7.89 5.35 13.77
N SER A 56 8.09 5.76 15.02
CA SER A 56 8.21 4.92 16.23
C SER A 56 6.95 4.10 16.58
N GLY A 57 6.17 3.71 15.58
CA GLY A 57 4.97 2.90 15.69
C GLY A 57 5.27 1.40 15.82
N PRO A 58 4.22 0.59 16.01
CA PRO A 58 4.34 -0.86 15.98
C PRO A 58 4.96 -1.34 14.65
N PRO A 59 5.63 -2.50 14.64
CA PRO A 59 6.23 -3.04 13.43
C PRO A 59 5.20 -3.14 12.30
N PRO A 60 5.63 -3.02 11.03
CA PRO A 60 4.74 -3.16 9.89
C PRO A 60 4.02 -4.51 10.00
N SER A 61 2.70 -4.48 9.81
CA SER A 61 1.85 -5.65 9.82
C SER A 61 0.94 -5.63 8.61
N LYS A 62 0.52 -6.81 8.16
CA LYS A 62 -0.49 -6.95 7.11
C LYS A 62 -1.81 -6.42 7.63
N ILE A 63 -2.50 -5.64 6.81
CA ILE A 63 -3.78 -5.02 7.18
C ILE A 63 -4.82 -5.42 6.15
N LEU A 64 -5.96 -5.90 6.65
CA LEU A 64 -7.10 -6.30 5.85
C LEU A 64 -8.35 -5.57 6.31
N ALA A 65 -9.09 -5.03 5.35
CA ALA A 65 -10.39 -4.43 5.59
C ALA A 65 -11.22 -4.38 4.30
N PRO A 66 -12.55 -4.28 4.40
CA PRO A 66 -13.39 -3.97 3.25
C PRO A 66 -13.01 -2.63 2.60
N ALA A 67 -13.14 -2.53 1.29
CA ALA A 67 -12.87 -1.34 0.51
C ALA A 67 -14.01 -0.33 0.64
N SER A 68 -13.67 0.91 0.99
CA SER A 68 -14.51 2.08 0.74
C SER A 68 -13.90 2.82 -0.46
N THR A 69 -14.62 2.86 -1.59
CA THR A 69 -14.07 3.33 -2.87
C THR A 69 -14.46 4.76 -3.19
N PHE A 70 -13.54 5.51 -3.78
CA PHE A 70 -13.70 6.94 -4.08
C PHE A 70 -13.19 7.26 -5.47
N LEU A 71 -14.05 7.88 -6.28
CA LEU A 71 -13.73 8.28 -7.64
C LEU A 71 -13.52 9.79 -7.72
N MET A 72 -12.36 10.18 -8.26
CA MET A 72 -12.06 11.55 -8.65
C MET A 72 -12.23 11.70 -10.16
N ILE A 73 -12.62 12.88 -10.63
CA ILE A 73 -12.72 13.19 -12.06
C ILE A 73 -11.92 14.42 -12.46
N PRO A 74 -11.45 14.51 -13.72
CA PRO A 74 -10.69 15.66 -14.18
C PRO A 74 -11.49 16.96 -14.08
N LYS A 75 -10.78 18.04 -13.82
CA LYS A 75 -11.30 19.40 -13.69
C LYS A 75 -10.26 20.37 -14.27
N ALA A 76 -10.67 21.24 -15.19
CA ALA A 76 -9.84 22.34 -15.64
C ALA A 76 -9.83 23.49 -14.62
N THR A 77 -8.70 24.17 -14.50
CA THR A 77 -8.58 25.45 -13.79
C THR A 77 -7.73 26.44 -14.60
N PRO A 78 -7.72 27.75 -14.28
CA PRO A 78 -6.85 28.70 -14.98
C PRO A 78 -5.36 28.32 -14.93
N SER A 79 -4.91 27.73 -13.82
CA SER A 79 -3.53 27.26 -13.67
C SER A 79 -3.27 25.91 -14.33
N PHE A 80 -4.31 25.11 -14.57
CA PHE A 80 -4.24 23.80 -15.22
C PHE A 80 -5.37 23.67 -16.26
N PRO A 81 -5.25 24.35 -17.42
CA PRO A 81 -6.34 24.48 -18.39
C PRO A 81 -6.59 23.20 -19.20
N ASN A 82 -5.65 22.25 -19.19
CA ASN A 82 -5.67 21.04 -20.02
C ASN A 82 -5.91 19.80 -19.16
N PRO A 83 -7.15 19.54 -18.70
CA PRO A 83 -7.43 18.37 -17.89
C PRO A 83 -7.34 17.09 -18.73
N ALA A 84 -7.08 15.97 -18.06
CA ALA A 84 -7.28 14.65 -18.67
C ALA A 84 -8.74 14.50 -19.15
N PRO A 85 -9.01 13.74 -20.23
CA PRO A 85 -10.37 13.46 -20.65
C PRO A 85 -11.16 12.71 -19.56
N LEU A 86 -12.43 13.07 -19.37
CA LEU A 86 -13.33 12.27 -18.53
C LEU A 86 -13.57 10.91 -19.21
N PRO A 87 -13.38 9.78 -18.50
CA PRO A 87 -13.74 8.47 -19.04
C PRO A 87 -15.24 8.42 -19.37
N LYS A 88 -15.59 7.95 -20.58
CA LYS A 88 -17.01 7.80 -20.97
C LYS A 88 -17.79 6.81 -20.08
N SER A 89 -17.08 5.89 -19.45
CA SER A 89 -17.61 4.90 -18.51
C SER A 89 -17.69 5.41 -17.07
N ALA A 90 -17.38 6.68 -16.81
CA ALA A 90 -17.48 7.22 -15.46
C ALA A 90 -18.94 7.19 -14.98
N PRO A 91 -19.23 6.70 -13.77
CA PRO A 91 -20.58 6.71 -13.22
C PRO A 91 -21.07 8.14 -12.99
N GLU A 92 -22.39 8.32 -12.91
CA GLU A 92 -23.01 9.57 -12.52
C GLU A 92 -22.60 9.97 -11.08
N PRO A 93 -22.47 11.26 -10.77
CA PRO A 93 -22.13 11.71 -9.43
C PRO A 93 -23.24 11.33 -8.44
N ASN A 94 -22.87 10.80 -7.27
CA ASN A 94 -23.82 10.37 -6.24
C ASN A 94 -23.68 11.14 -4.91
N LEU A 95 -23.05 12.32 -4.96
CA LEU A 95 -22.82 13.15 -3.77
C LEU A 95 -24.07 13.97 -3.43
N LYS A 96 -24.63 13.74 -2.23
CA LYS A 96 -25.77 14.51 -1.72
C LYS A 96 -25.38 15.92 -1.30
N VAL A 97 -24.17 16.06 -0.74
CA VAL A 97 -23.62 17.33 -0.24
C VAL A 97 -22.21 17.48 -0.78
N SER A 98 -21.92 18.63 -1.39
CA SER A 98 -20.56 18.96 -1.81
C SER A 98 -19.67 19.09 -0.59
N GLY A 99 -18.56 18.35 -0.58
CA GLY A 99 -17.64 18.32 0.55
C GLY A 99 -16.37 17.53 0.21
N PRO A 100 -15.39 17.49 1.12
CA PRO A 100 -14.22 16.64 0.96
C PRO A 100 -14.64 15.17 0.98
N TRP A 101 -13.94 14.34 0.20
CA TRP A 101 -14.18 12.90 0.18
C TRP A 101 -14.03 12.26 1.57
N SER A 102 -13.17 12.82 2.43
CA SER A 102 -12.86 12.25 3.73
C SER A 102 -14.06 12.19 4.67
N ASP A 103 -15.09 13.03 4.50
CA ASP A 103 -16.33 12.96 5.29
C ASP A 103 -17.21 11.75 4.97
N TYR A 104 -16.97 11.09 3.84
CA TYR A 104 -17.68 9.88 3.41
C TYR A 104 -16.92 8.59 3.78
N THR A 105 -15.85 8.69 4.57
CA THR A 105 -15.04 7.53 5.00
C THR A 105 -15.86 6.57 5.86
N GLU A 106 -15.94 5.30 5.43
CA GLU A 106 -16.55 4.24 6.22
C GLU A 106 -15.62 3.76 7.32
N ARG A 107 -16.18 3.50 8.51
CA ARG A 107 -15.43 2.94 9.64
C ARG A 107 -14.96 1.52 9.32
N ASP A 108 -13.79 1.16 9.83
CA ASP A 108 -13.19 -0.18 9.69
C ASP A 108 -12.98 -0.61 8.23
N SER A 109 -12.76 0.37 7.35
CA SER A 109 -12.51 0.18 5.92
C SER A 109 -11.10 0.60 5.52
N ILE A 110 -10.61 0.09 4.39
CA ILE A 110 -9.49 0.69 3.66
C ILE A 110 -10.07 1.59 2.57
N VAL A 111 -9.64 2.85 2.59
CA VAL A 111 -10.03 3.85 1.59
C VAL A 111 -9.24 3.58 0.31
N VAL A 112 -9.94 3.36 -0.80
CA VAL A 112 -9.33 3.20 -2.13
C VAL A 112 -9.75 4.37 -3.01
N ILE A 113 -8.80 5.21 -3.41
CA ILE A 113 -9.06 6.40 -4.24
C ILE A 113 -8.48 6.19 -5.63
N SER A 114 -9.30 6.36 -6.67
CA SER A 114 -8.83 6.44 -8.06
C SER A 114 -8.78 7.88 -8.52
N GLN A 115 -7.57 8.31 -8.89
CA GLN A 115 -7.28 9.60 -9.49
C GLN A 115 -7.15 9.43 -11.02
N PRO A 116 -7.72 10.34 -11.83
CA PRO A 116 -7.53 10.30 -13.27
C PRO A 116 -6.05 10.29 -13.66
N ALA A 117 -5.73 9.48 -14.66
CA ALA A 117 -4.38 9.37 -15.19
C ALA A 117 -3.85 10.71 -15.73
N GLY A 118 -2.52 10.88 -15.69
CA GLY A 118 -1.84 12.05 -16.25
C GLY A 118 -1.88 13.30 -15.38
N GLN A 119 -2.45 13.24 -14.18
CA GLN A 119 -2.53 14.38 -13.27
C GLN A 119 -1.28 14.54 -12.39
N SER A 120 -0.95 15.79 -12.08
CA SER A 120 0.19 16.15 -11.23
C SER A 120 -0.18 16.50 -9.79
N CYS A 121 -1.44 16.83 -9.53
CA CYS A 121 -1.95 17.18 -8.19
C CYS A 121 -2.13 15.96 -7.26
N ALA A 122 -2.15 16.21 -5.95
CA ALA A 122 -2.41 15.23 -4.91
C ALA A 122 -3.87 15.25 -4.43
N VAL A 123 -4.48 14.07 -4.32
CA VAL A 123 -5.86 13.87 -3.86
C VAL A 123 -5.98 13.66 -2.34
N VAL A 124 -4.87 13.32 -1.69
CA VAL A 124 -4.78 13.18 -0.22
C VAL A 124 -3.69 14.10 0.32
N GLY A 125 -4.04 14.85 1.38
CA GLY A 125 -3.11 15.61 2.20
C GLY A 125 -3.40 15.38 3.69
N GLY A 126 -2.67 16.08 4.56
CA GLY A 126 -2.71 15.85 6.01
C GLY A 126 -4.10 15.96 6.63
N ILE A 127 -4.87 16.99 6.24
CA ILE A 127 -6.23 17.22 6.74
C ILE A 127 -7.18 16.05 6.37
N MET A 128 -7.07 15.56 5.14
CA MET A 128 -7.94 14.48 4.65
C MET A 128 -7.63 13.16 5.35
N ALA A 129 -6.33 12.85 5.51
CA ALA A 129 -5.87 11.65 6.20
C ALA A 129 -6.22 11.66 7.69
N ALA A 130 -6.05 12.79 8.38
CA ALA A 130 -6.44 12.95 9.78
C ALA A 130 -7.95 12.75 9.98
N ARG A 131 -8.77 13.30 9.06
CA ARG A 131 -10.22 13.09 9.08
C ARG A 131 -10.60 11.64 8.85
N ALA A 132 -9.99 10.97 7.86
CA ALA A 132 -10.23 9.55 7.60
C ALA A 132 -9.84 8.68 8.82
N LYS A 133 -8.71 8.98 9.48
CA LYS A 133 -8.30 8.32 10.73
C LYS A 133 -9.35 8.49 11.82
N TYR A 134 -9.82 9.72 12.03
CA TYR A 134 -10.84 10.03 13.03
C TYR A 134 -12.14 9.24 12.81
N LEU A 135 -12.53 9.04 11.55
CA LEU A 135 -13.73 8.25 11.19
C LEU A 135 -13.51 6.74 11.27
N GLY A 136 -12.28 6.28 11.45
CA GLY A 136 -11.93 4.88 11.67
C GLY A 136 -11.45 4.14 10.42
N ALA A 137 -10.87 4.84 9.43
CA ALA A 137 -10.14 4.17 8.36
C ALA A 137 -9.00 3.31 8.93
N GLN A 138 -8.78 2.14 8.33
CA GLN A 138 -7.68 1.23 8.65
C GLN A 138 -6.45 1.51 7.78
N GLY A 139 -6.63 2.12 6.61
CA GLY A 139 -5.57 2.49 5.69
C GLY A 139 -6.07 3.26 4.47
N LEU A 140 -5.14 3.85 3.71
CA LEU A 140 -5.44 4.52 2.44
C LEU A 140 -4.57 3.92 1.33
N VAL A 141 -5.23 3.57 0.22
CA VAL A 141 -4.63 3.11 -1.04
C VAL A 141 -5.02 4.12 -2.10
N VAL A 142 -4.04 4.84 -2.65
CA VAL A 142 -4.27 5.98 -3.52
C VAL A 142 -3.67 5.71 -4.89
N ASP A 143 -4.51 5.35 -5.85
CA ASP A 143 -4.20 5.27 -7.27
C ASP A 143 -4.07 6.69 -7.84
N GLY A 144 -3.02 7.38 -7.39
CA GLY A 144 -2.84 8.82 -7.51
C GLY A 144 -1.73 9.33 -6.61
N ARG A 145 -1.71 10.64 -6.39
CA ARG A 145 -0.65 11.31 -5.62
C ARG A 145 -1.14 11.77 -4.25
N VAL A 146 -0.19 11.83 -3.31
CA VAL A 146 -0.41 12.36 -1.96
C VAL A 146 0.55 13.52 -1.64
N ARG A 147 0.23 14.33 -0.65
CA ARG A 147 1.05 15.45 -0.17
C ARG A 147 1.06 15.53 1.36
N ASP A 148 1.82 16.47 1.91
CA ASP A 148 1.93 16.70 3.36
C ASP A 148 2.52 15.48 4.12
N LEU A 149 3.60 14.89 3.59
CA LEU A 149 4.13 13.59 4.05
C LEU A 149 4.41 13.52 5.56
N VAL A 150 4.84 14.63 6.18
CA VAL A 150 5.05 14.72 7.63
C VAL A 150 3.74 14.52 8.38
N SER A 151 2.70 15.27 8.01
CA SER A 151 1.37 15.14 8.61
C SER A 151 0.72 13.79 8.32
N LEU A 152 0.98 13.19 7.15
CA LEU A 152 0.52 11.84 6.84
C LEU A 152 1.12 10.82 7.81
N ALA A 153 2.41 10.92 8.10
CA ALA A 153 3.09 10.04 9.06
C ALA A 153 2.52 10.17 10.48
N GLU A 154 2.20 11.39 10.91
CA GLU A 154 1.62 11.66 12.24
C GLU A 154 0.23 11.01 12.45
N THR A 155 -0.48 10.65 11.37
CA THR A 155 -1.78 9.97 11.50
C THR A 155 -1.65 8.52 11.99
N GLY A 156 -0.48 7.90 11.83
CA GLY A 156 -0.27 6.48 12.09
C GLY A 156 -1.09 5.55 11.18
N LEU A 157 -1.63 6.06 10.07
CA LEU A 157 -2.27 5.22 9.04
C LEU A 157 -1.23 4.66 8.08
N PRO A 158 -1.38 3.40 7.63
CA PRO A 158 -0.70 2.94 6.44
C PRO A 158 -1.28 3.70 5.24
N ILE A 159 -0.44 4.49 4.57
CA ILE A 159 -0.83 5.25 3.37
C ILE A 159 0.08 4.85 2.24
N TRP A 160 -0.52 4.31 1.20
CA TRP A 160 0.16 3.84 0.01
C TRP A 160 -0.34 4.61 -1.20
N SER A 161 0.56 4.98 -2.10
CA SER A 161 0.18 5.73 -3.30
C SER A 161 1.10 5.46 -4.49
N ARG A 162 0.68 5.93 -5.67
CA ARG A 162 1.53 5.96 -6.88
C ARG A 162 2.69 6.95 -6.78
N GLY A 163 2.59 7.93 -5.88
CA GLY A 163 3.63 8.94 -5.72
C GLY A 163 3.17 10.16 -4.95
N THR A 164 3.95 11.22 -5.07
CA THR A 164 3.77 12.45 -4.29
C THR A 164 3.53 13.67 -5.19
N SER A 165 2.99 14.73 -4.59
CA SER A 165 2.90 16.07 -5.16
C SER A 165 2.93 17.11 -4.05
N ILE A 166 3.11 18.38 -4.43
CA ILE A 166 2.90 19.54 -3.54
C ILE A 166 1.61 20.29 -3.89
N VAL A 167 1.06 20.06 -5.09
CA VAL A 167 -0.15 20.72 -5.59
C VAL A 167 -1.39 19.98 -5.07
N GLY A 168 -2.37 20.70 -4.55
CA GLY A 168 -3.60 20.10 -4.02
C GLY A 168 -4.63 19.75 -5.11
N ALA A 169 -5.54 18.83 -4.79
CA ALA A 169 -6.55 18.28 -5.71
C ALA A 169 -7.32 19.32 -6.52
N GLY A 170 -7.65 20.47 -5.91
CA GLY A 170 -8.44 21.53 -6.53
C GLY A 170 -7.88 22.10 -7.84
N ALA A 171 -6.61 21.82 -8.16
CA ALA A 171 -5.92 22.18 -9.37
C ALA A 171 -6.41 21.44 -10.63
N GLU A 172 -6.53 20.11 -10.57
CA GLU A 172 -6.77 19.29 -11.77
C GLU A 172 -7.94 18.30 -11.59
N THR A 173 -8.46 18.13 -10.37
CA THR A 173 -9.42 17.08 -10.08
C THR A 173 -10.48 17.50 -9.06
N LYS A 174 -11.58 16.76 -9.01
CA LYS A 174 -12.62 16.93 -8.00
C LYS A 174 -13.20 15.59 -7.60
N PHE A 175 -13.63 15.49 -6.36
CA PHE A 175 -14.38 14.35 -5.86
C PHE A 175 -15.73 14.24 -6.58
N HIS A 176 -16.06 13.05 -7.06
CA HIS A 176 -17.18 12.82 -7.97
C HIS A 176 -18.20 11.83 -7.44
N ALA A 177 -17.74 10.68 -6.96
CA ALA A 177 -18.60 9.61 -6.48
C ALA A 177 -17.89 8.77 -5.43
N TRP A 178 -18.67 8.16 -4.54
CA TRP A 178 -18.22 7.25 -3.51
C TRP A 178 -19.06 5.97 -3.50
N ASN A 179 -18.48 4.86 -3.05
CA ASN A 179 -19.09 3.53 -3.12
C ASN A 179 -19.53 3.18 -4.55
N VAL A 180 -18.62 3.42 -5.49
CA VAL A 180 -18.72 3.01 -6.91
C VAL A 180 -17.47 2.20 -7.29
N PRO A 181 -17.54 1.34 -8.32
CA PRO A 181 -16.36 0.65 -8.81
C PRO A 181 -15.24 1.64 -9.17
N VAL A 182 -14.01 1.34 -8.73
CA VAL A 182 -12.82 2.10 -9.12
C VAL A 182 -11.80 1.17 -9.76
N ARG A 183 -11.10 1.64 -10.79
CA ARG A 183 -10.13 0.84 -11.53
C ARG A 183 -8.71 1.30 -11.24
N VAL A 184 -7.84 0.34 -10.95
CA VAL A 184 -6.40 0.54 -10.70
C VAL A 184 -5.64 -0.47 -11.56
N GLY A 185 -5.03 0.00 -12.65
CA GLY A 185 -4.49 -0.91 -13.68
C GLY A 185 -5.59 -1.78 -14.29
N GLU A 186 -5.40 -3.11 -14.26
CA GLU A 186 -6.39 -4.09 -14.75
C GLU A 186 -7.37 -4.57 -13.66
N THR A 187 -7.17 -4.15 -12.41
CA THR A 187 -8.02 -4.56 -11.29
C THR A 187 -9.14 -3.53 -11.09
N THR A 188 -10.38 -4.01 -11.06
CA THR A 188 -11.53 -3.22 -10.59
C THR A 188 -11.79 -3.58 -9.14
N VAL A 189 -11.85 -2.55 -8.29
CA VAL A 189 -12.17 -2.67 -6.88
C VAL A 189 -13.61 -2.24 -6.68
N GLU A 190 -14.44 -3.16 -6.21
CA GLU A 190 -15.82 -2.88 -5.84
C GLU A 190 -15.92 -2.47 -4.37
N PRO A 191 -16.93 -1.66 -3.99
CA PRO A 191 -17.22 -1.40 -2.59
C PRO A 191 -17.43 -2.69 -1.80
N GLY A 192 -16.69 -2.83 -0.70
CA GLY A 192 -16.72 -3.99 0.19
C GLY A 192 -15.77 -5.12 -0.18
N ASP A 193 -15.04 -5.05 -1.31
CA ASP A 193 -13.96 -5.98 -1.61
C ASP A 193 -12.89 -5.96 -0.52
N ILE A 194 -12.22 -7.08 -0.30
CA ILE A 194 -11.24 -7.18 0.79
C ILE A 194 -9.89 -6.70 0.27
N ILE A 195 -9.44 -5.56 0.77
CA ILE A 195 -8.12 -5.04 0.47
C ILE A 195 -7.14 -5.59 1.48
N MET A 196 -6.07 -6.21 1.00
CA MET A 196 -4.89 -6.53 1.79
C MET A 196 -3.76 -5.59 1.40
N ILE A 197 -3.22 -4.88 2.38
CA ILE A 197 -1.94 -4.17 2.28
C ILE A 197 -0.89 -5.07 2.94
N ASP A 198 0.08 -5.53 2.15
CA ASP A 198 1.17 -6.37 2.63
C ASP A 198 2.50 -5.61 2.54
N PRO A 199 2.99 -5.05 3.67
CA PRO A 199 4.25 -4.33 3.69
C PRO A 199 5.47 -5.23 3.49
N PHE A 200 5.36 -6.56 3.67
CA PHE A 200 6.49 -7.47 3.50
C PHE A 200 6.75 -7.79 2.02
N GLU A 201 5.68 -7.96 1.27
CA GLU A 201 5.73 -8.15 -0.20
C GLU A 201 5.73 -6.82 -0.97
N ASN A 202 5.62 -5.70 -0.25
CA ASN A 202 5.56 -4.36 -0.82
C ASN A 202 4.42 -4.24 -1.87
N GLY A 203 3.28 -4.86 -1.59
CA GLY A 203 2.16 -5.01 -2.52
C GLY A 203 0.79 -4.80 -1.88
N VAL A 204 -0.20 -4.49 -2.74
CA VAL A 204 -1.61 -4.37 -2.36
C VAL A 204 -2.44 -5.25 -3.30
N VAL A 205 -3.32 -6.07 -2.73
CA VAL A 205 -4.23 -6.94 -3.47
C VAL A 205 -5.67 -6.70 -3.03
N ALA A 206 -6.58 -6.68 -4.00
CA ALA A 206 -8.02 -6.62 -3.81
C ALA A 206 -8.63 -8.00 -4.10
N VAL A 207 -9.25 -8.61 -3.11
CA VAL A 207 -9.97 -9.87 -3.24
C VAL A 207 -11.46 -9.55 -3.37
N PRO A 208 -12.12 -9.89 -4.49
CA PRO A 208 -13.56 -9.71 -4.63
C PRO A 208 -14.29 -10.39 -3.48
N LYS A 209 -15.20 -9.69 -2.79
CA LYS A 209 -15.87 -10.22 -1.60
C LYS A 209 -16.62 -11.53 -1.88
N GLU A 210 -17.20 -11.67 -3.07
CA GLU A 210 -17.84 -12.90 -3.57
C GLU A 210 -16.88 -14.06 -3.85
N LYS A 211 -15.57 -13.79 -4.02
CA LYS A 211 -14.54 -14.81 -4.31
C LYS A 211 -13.74 -15.25 -3.09
N VAL A 212 -13.98 -14.64 -1.91
CA VAL A 212 -13.24 -14.94 -0.68
C VAL A 212 -13.23 -16.44 -0.35
N GLU A 213 -14.38 -17.11 -0.44
CA GLU A 213 -14.47 -18.53 -0.09
C GLU A 213 -13.69 -19.41 -1.07
N GLU A 214 -13.81 -19.16 -2.38
CA GLU A 214 -13.06 -19.88 -3.41
C GLU A 214 -11.54 -19.69 -3.24
N VAL A 215 -11.10 -18.47 -2.89
CA VAL A 215 -9.70 -18.16 -2.62
C VAL A 215 -9.20 -18.95 -1.40
N LEU A 216 -9.94 -18.93 -0.29
CA LEU A 216 -9.57 -19.65 0.94
C LEU A 216 -9.47 -21.17 0.74
N GLU A 217 -10.30 -21.74 -0.14
CA GLU A 217 -10.24 -23.17 -0.48
C GLU A 217 -9.03 -23.55 -1.34
N LEU A 218 -8.54 -22.62 -2.17
CA LEU A 218 -7.38 -22.83 -3.04
C LEU A 218 -6.06 -22.64 -2.32
N LEU A 219 -5.95 -21.62 -1.46
CA LEU A 219 -4.69 -21.19 -0.84
C LEU A 219 -3.87 -22.32 -0.19
N PRO A 220 -4.43 -23.21 0.65
CA PRO A 220 -3.65 -24.31 1.25
C PRO A 220 -3.00 -25.25 0.22
N LYS A 221 -3.67 -25.46 -0.92
CA LYS A 221 -3.15 -26.34 -1.99
C LYS A 221 -2.03 -25.67 -2.76
N LEU A 222 -2.12 -24.35 -2.97
CA LEU A 222 -1.12 -23.57 -3.70
C LEU A 222 0.16 -23.43 -2.89
N VAL A 223 0.05 -22.90 -1.67
CA VAL A 223 1.20 -22.72 -0.78
C VAL A 223 1.89 -24.05 -0.50
N GLY A 224 1.12 -25.11 -0.23
CA GLY A 224 1.68 -26.43 0.00
C GLY A 224 2.33 -27.07 -1.23
N ALA A 225 2.02 -26.61 -2.45
CA ALA A 225 2.74 -27.01 -3.66
C ALA A 225 4.05 -26.23 -3.81
N ASP A 226 4.03 -24.92 -3.57
CA ASP A 226 5.20 -24.05 -3.71
C ASP A 226 6.28 -24.37 -2.67
N GLU A 227 5.90 -24.64 -1.42
CA GLU A 227 6.82 -25.09 -0.37
C GLU A 227 7.57 -26.37 -0.76
N LYS A 228 6.87 -27.32 -1.41
CA LYS A 228 7.48 -28.57 -1.91
C LYS A 228 8.44 -28.28 -3.07
N MET A 229 8.09 -27.37 -3.98
CA MET A 229 8.95 -26.99 -5.09
C MET A 229 10.22 -26.28 -4.61
N ILE A 230 10.11 -25.37 -3.64
CA ILE A 230 11.26 -24.69 -3.02
C ILE A 230 12.17 -25.71 -2.34
N THR A 231 11.60 -26.59 -1.50
CA THR A 231 12.37 -27.62 -0.79
C THR A 231 13.07 -28.58 -1.75
N THR A 232 12.40 -28.98 -2.83
CA THR A 232 12.98 -29.84 -3.87
C THR A 232 14.15 -29.13 -4.56
N SER A 233 13.98 -27.84 -4.89
CA SER A 233 15.02 -27.04 -5.57
C SER A 233 16.27 -26.82 -4.70
N LEU A 234 16.10 -26.67 -3.38
CA LEU A 234 17.20 -26.50 -2.45
C LEU A 234 17.92 -27.83 -2.09
N SER A 235 17.24 -28.97 -2.21
CA SER A 235 17.78 -30.30 -1.85
C SER A 235 18.35 -31.07 -3.05
N SER A 236 18.02 -30.69 -4.28
CA SER A 236 18.53 -31.37 -5.48
C SER A 236 19.85 -30.75 -5.97
N ASN A 237 20.93 -31.53 -5.84
CA ASN A 237 22.27 -31.17 -6.32
C ASN A 237 22.45 -31.44 -7.83
N SER A 238 21.38 -31.42 -8.63
CA SER A 238 21.44 -31.89 -10.01
C SER A 238 20.46 -31.15 -10.92
N ALA A 239 20.96 -30.89 -12.13
CA ALA A 239 20.30 -30.28 -13.29
C ALA A 239 19.08 -31.09 -13.79
N SER A 240 18.09 -31.30 -12.93
CA SER A 240 16.79 -31.84 -13.29
C SER A 240 15.88 -30.67 -13.68
N ARG A 241 15.37 -30.71 -14.93
CA ARG A 241 14.59 -29.62 -15.50
C ARG A 241 13.31 -29.39 -14.71
N PHE A 242 13.15 -28.15 -14.27
CA PHE A 242 11.90 -27.48 -13.92
C PHE A 242 10.85 -27.76 -15.03
N SER A 243 10.09 -28.84 -14.90
CA SER A 243 9.11 -29.29 -15.90
C SER A 243 7.67 -29.27 -15.38
N GLY A 244 7.46 -28.67 -14.20
CA GLY A 244 6.14 -28.55 -13.56
C GLY A 244 5.29 -27.36 -14.00
N PHE A 245 5.86 -26.37 -14.70
CA PHE A 245 5.09 -25.28 -15.30
C PHE A 245 4.55 -25.73 -16.66
N SER A 246 3.41 -26.42 -16.66
CA SER A 246 2.66 -26.67 -17.89
C SER A 246 2.16 -25.32 -18.42
N ALA A 247 2.82 -24.78 -19.45
CA ALA A 247 2.26 -23.74 -20.29
C ALA A 247 0.94 -24.27 -20.87
N SER A 248 -0.17 -23.68 -20.44
CA SER A 248 -1.48 -23.87 -21.06
C SER A 248 -1.32 -23.58 -22.55
N ARG A 249 -1.49 -24.61 -23.38
CA ARG A 249 -1.43 -24.50 -24.84
C ARG A 249 -2.43 -23.45 -25.31
N CYS A 250 -1.94 -22.35 -25.88
CA CYS A 250 -2.74 -21.46 -26.70
C CYS A 250 -3.29 -22.27 -27.89
N ALA A 251 -4.57 -22.62 -27.81
CA ALA A 251 -5.30 -23.18 -28.94
C ALA A 251 -5.84 -22.01 -29.78
N ASN A 252 -5.09 -21.58 -30.81
CA ASN A 252 -5.71 -20.97 -31.98
C ASN A 252 -4.82 -21.13 -33.23
N PRO A 253 -5.22 -21.94 -34.24
CA PRO A 253 -4.39 -22.27 -35.38
C PRO A 253 -4.72 -21.35 -36.56
N THR A 254 -4.39 -20.06 -36.47
CA THR A 254 -4.32 -19.19 -37.65
C THR A 254 -3.32 -18.08 -37.40
N LEU A 255 -2.03 -18.35 -37.64
CA LEU A 255 -1.07 -17.39 -38.19
C LEU A 255 0.24 -18.12 -38.51
N SER A 256 0.50 -18.13 -39.82
CA SER A 256 1.65 -18.64 -40.57
C SER A 256 3.00 -18.59 -39.84
N CYS A 257 3.66 -19.75 -39.77
CA CYS A 257 5.08 -19.91 -39.49
C CYS A 257 5.94 -19.21 -40.56
N CYS A 258 6.93 -18.43 -40.13
CA CYS A 258 8.14 -18.20 -40.92
C CYS A 258 9.27 -18.99 -40.25
N SER A 259 9.71 -20.05 -40.91
CA SER A 259 10.90 -20.84 -40.59
C SER A 259 12.13 -20.32 -41.36
N GLU A 260 13.31 -20.74 -40.88
CA GLU A 260 14.64 -20.73 -41.53
C GLU A 260 15.47 -19.45 -41.38
N SER A 261 16.79 -19.49 -41.13
CA SER A 261 17.77 -20.59 -41.16
C SER A 261 19.02 -20.25 -40.33
N THR A 262 19.64 -21.28 -39.77
CA THR A 262 21.00 -21.30 -39.22
C THR A 262 22.08 -21.09 -40.27
N SER A 263 23.14 -20.33 -39.97
CA SER A 263 24.48 -20.56 -40.54
C SER A 263 25.57 -20.16 -39.53
N SER A 264 26.39 -21.16 -39.18
CA SER A 264 27.72 -21.04 -38.56
C SER A 264 28.65 -20.16 -39.41
N THR A 265 29.69 -19.51 -38.88
CA THR A 265 31.04 -20.11 -38.71
C THR A 265 32.03 -19.05 -38.17
N LEU A 266 32.78 -19.39 -37.10
CA LEU A 266 34.07 -18.83 -36.59
C LEU A 266 34.16 -17.32 -36.22
N SER A 267 34.71 -16.89 -35.07
CA SER A 267 36.00 -17.32 -34.49
C SER A 267 36.09 -17.10 -32.97
N ARG A 268 36.61 -18.16 -32.33
CA ARG A 268 37.28 -18.32 -31.04
C ARG A 268 37.95 -17.06 -30.43
N ALA A 269 37.65 -16.80 -29.14
CA ALA A 269 38.68 -16.60 -28.11
C ALA A 269 38.09 -16.59 -26.67
N ARG A 270 38.43 -17.64 -25.92
CA ARG A 270 38.73 -17.70 -24.47
C ARG A 270 37.61 -17.51 -23.44
N ALA A 271 36.99 -18.66 -23.10
CA ALA A 271 36.58 -18.98 -21.75
C ALA A 271 37.61 -19.95 -21.13
N ALA A 272 38.24 -19.57 -20.02
CA ALA A 272 38.85 -20.46 -19.03
C ALA A 272 39.20 -19.63 -17.80
N ILE A 273 38.53 -19.91 -16.68
CA ILE A 273 39.11 -20.17 -15.35
C ILE A 273 37.91 -20.32 -14.40
N LEU A 274 37.70 -21.56 -13.97
CA LEU A 274 36.80 -21.97 -12.91
C LEU A 274 37.64 -22.75 -11.89
N LEU A 275 37.49 -22.38 -10.61
CA LEU A 275 37.69 -23.16 -9.38
C LEU A 275 39.03 -23.91 -9.15
N ASP A 276 39.75 -23.50 -8.10
CA ASP A 276 40.41 -24.41 -7.14
C ASP A 276 40.61 -23.63 -5.82
N VAL A 277 39.82 -23.88 -4.77
CA VAL A 277 40.00 -24.87 -3.68
C VAL A 277 40.46 -24.21 -2.38
N LEU A 278 39.58 -24.35 -1.40
CA LEU A 278 39.80 -24.14 0.03
C LEU A 278 40.91 -25.07 0.57
N ARG A 279 41.87 -24.55 1.34
CA ARG A 279 42.18 -24.94 2.76
C ARG A 279 43.58 -24.46 3.25
N PRO A 280 43.81 -24.41 4.58
CA PRO A 280 44.64 -23.42 5.26
C PRO A 280 46.02 -23.93 5.72
N ILE A 281 46.89 -23.02 6.17
CA ILE A 281 48.12 -23.36 6.90
C ILE A 281 48.13 -22.66 8.27
N VAL A 282 48.31 -23.48 9.31
CA VAL A 282 48.57 -23.11 10.72
C VAL A 282 50.06 -23.28 11.01
N ILE A 283 50.54 -22.60 12.07
CA ILE A 283 51.84 -22.73 12.78
C ILE A 283 52.97 -21.85 12.18
N GLY A 284 53.70 -20.97 12.88
CA GLY A 284 53.71 -20.56 14.29
C GLY A 284 55.02 -19.82 14.65
N LYS A 285 55.00 -19.14 15.81
CA LYS A 285 56.11 -18.69 16.69
C LYS A 285 56.89 -17.38 16.43
N LYS A 286 56.66 -16.47 17.40
CA LYS A 286 57.60 -15.83 18.36
C LYS A 286 58.28 -14.48 18.02
N ASN A 287 57.83 -13.49 18.81
CA ASN A 287 58.58 -12.69 19.80
C ASN A 287 58.85 -11.19 19.55
N ALA A 288 58.42 -10.43 20.57
CA ALA A 288 58.96 -9.18 21.12
C ALA A 288 58.66 -7.90 20.32
N PHE A 289 58.24 -6.75 20.90
CA PHE A 289 58.77 -6.10 22.09
C PHE A 289 57.85 -4.93 22.54
N ARG A 290 57.68 -4.76 23.86
CA ARG A 290 57.41 -3.54 24.66
C ARG A 290 56.26 -2.56 24.28
N GLY A 291 55.17 -2.67 25.05
CA GLY A 291 54.82 -1.78 26.18
C GLY A 291 54.58 -0.28 25.95
N SER A 292 53.39 0.21 26.34
CA SER A 292 53.19 1.24 27.38
C SER A 292 51.74 1.75 27.39
N LYS A 293 51.10 1.69 28.59
CA LYS A 293 50.20 2.68 29.24
C LYS A 293 49.14 3.37 28.34
N ARG A 294 47.84 3.39 28.66
CA ARG A 294 47.24 3.93 29.89
C ARG A 294 45.71 3.71 29.86
N ALA A 295 45.13 3.55 31.04
CA ALA A 295 43.69 3.46 31.29
C ALA A 295 42.97 4.81 31.18
N SER A 296 41.69 4.79 30.82
CA SER A 296 40.72 5.82 31.24
C SER A 296 39.35 5.18 31.44
N ALA A 297 38.96 5.10 32.72
CA ALA A 297 37.63 4.75 33.17
C ALA A 297 36.75 6.01 33.30
N SER A 298 35.46 5.73 33.31
CA SER A 298 34.27 6.54 33.55
C SER A 298 34.32 7.50 34.76
N SER A 299 33.52 8.57 34.73
CA SER A 299 32.31 8.68 35.57
C SER A 299 31.58 10.03 35.43
N SER A 300 30.28 9.95 35.73
CA SER A 300 29.23 10.96 35.87
C SER A 300 29.58 12.30 36.51
N LYS A 301 28.82 13.33 36.12
CA LYS A 301 28.35 14.35 37.08
C LYS A 301 26.97 14.89 36.72
N ARG A 302 26.15 14.98 37.77
CA ARG A 302 24.78 15.49 37.87
C ARG A 302 24.86 16.74 38.75
N THR A 303 24.23 17.85 38.40
CA THR A 303 23.83 18.91 39.34
C THR A 303 22.73 19.79 38.76
N SER A 304 21.98 20.40 39.67
CA SER A 304 20.62 20.95 39.61
C SER A 304 20.55 22.48 39.77
N HIS A 305 19.31 23.02 39.78
CA HIS A 305 18.84 24.36 40.23
C HIS A 305 18.79 25.44 39.12
N SER A 306 17.83 26.39 39.03
CA SER A 306 16.84 26.96 39.98
C SER A 306 15.70 27.71 39.26
N LYS A 307 14.67 28.04 40.04
CA LYS A 307 13.40 28.78 39.78
C LYS A 307 13.54 30.22 39.23
N GLY A 308 12.48 30.72 38.60
CA GLY A 308 12.21 32.15 38.37
C GLY A 308 10.75 32.40 37.92
N LEU A 309 10.08 33.38 38.52
CA LEU A 309 8.64 33.62 38.58
C LEU A 309 8.29 34.99 37.91
N VAL A 310 7.00 35.19 37.56
CA VAL A 310 6.27 36.47 37.34
C VAL A 310 6.41 37.22 36.00
N SER A 311 5.31 37.37 35.24
CA SER A 311 4.48 38.60 35.21
C SER A 311 3.64 38.76 33.93
N THR A 312 2.50 39.40 34.14
CA THR A 312 1.34 39.67 33.29
C THR A 312 1.53 40.83 32.30
N SER A 313 0.94 40.74 31.11
CA SER A 313 0.39 41.89 30.35
C SER A 313 -0.51 41.37 29.21
N SER A 314 -1.84 41.40 29.38
CA SER A 314 -2.77 42.45 28.93
C SER A 314 -2.85 42.62 27.41
N LEU A 315 -3.84 41.93 26.82
CA LEU A 315 -4.39 42.13 25.48
C LEU A 315 -5.10 43.49 25.36
N PRO A 316 -4.98 44.22 24.24
CA PRO A 316 -5.89 45.31 23.93
C PRO A 316 -7.15 44.82 23.19
N ASN A 317 -8.27 45.30 23.72
CA ASN A 317 -9.66 45.08 23.38
C ASN A 317 -9.97 45.48 21.92
N ARG A 318 -10.39 44.54 21.05
CA ARG A 318 -10.95 44.82 19.72
C ARG A 318 -12.46 45.04 19.85
N GLN A 319 -12.93 46.24 19.50
CA GLN A 319 -14.37 46.52 19.34
C GLN A 319 -14.96 45.67 18.20
N PRO A 320 -16.21 45.18 18.33
CA PRO A 320 -16.91 44.49 17.25
C PRO A 320 -17.45 45.48 16.19
N PRO A 321 -17.58 45.05 14.91
CA PRO A 321 -18.09 45.89 13.83
C PRO A 321 -19.61 46.14 13.93
N ARG A 322 -20.05 47.34 13.53
CA ARG A 322 -21.47 47.72 13.40
C ARG A 322 -22.13 46.97 12.23
N PRO A 323 -23.43 46.61 12.33
CA PRO A 323 -24.20 46.08 11.20
C PRO A 323 -24.55 47.17 10.17
N PRO A 324 -24.74 46.81 8.89
CA PRO A 324 -25.12 47.75 7.85
C PRO A 324 -26.60 48.17 7.96
N ASN A 325 -26.86 49.45 7.70
CA ASN A 325 -28.21 50.02 7.60
C ASN A 325 -28.97 49.36 6.45
N SER A 326 -30.22 48.96 6.74
CA SER A 326 -31.26 48.80 5.75
C SER A 326 -31.85 50.18 5.48
N ASP A 327 -31.81 50.60 4.22
CA ASP A 327 -32.71 51.56 3.56
C ASP A 327 -31.98 52.16 2.35
N GLU A 328 -32.21 51.60 1.16
CA GLU A 328 -32.53 52.36 -0.06
C GLU A 328 -33.00 51.41 -1.17
N ALA A 329 -33.89 51.95 -1.99
CA ALA A 329 -34.84 51.32 -2.91
C ALA A 329 -34.23 50.61 -4.13
#